data_AF-A0A8T0A365-F1
#
_entry.id   AF-A0A8T0A365-F1
#
_cell.length_a   1.000
_cell.length_b   1.000
_cell.length_c   1.000
_cell.angle_alpha   90.00
_cell.angle_beta   90.00
_cell.angle_gamma   90.00
#
_symmetry.space_group_name_H-M   'P 1'
#
loop_
_entity.id
_entity.type
_entity.pdbx_description
1 polymer ?
#
loop_
_entity_poly.entity_id
_entity_poly.type
_entity_poly.pdbx_seq_one_letter_code
_entity_poly.pdbx_strand_id
1 'polypeptide(L)'
;MGKKRKFEEEDEDDSNNYLTTTNGYLPHNESFKKDYIDQFNQFRSTLCLNEEIEFNSFKKLYDFFKMNVAKPKFMSQIGPLCDIKFITNILWRYNCTLSQKDLLIFDLLNLLENQMYLDFSLISPIVFGERSKKYYEDLVKYGHILHRKLTSEQVLEYYDQKIMWVTLTKMTRFHHKNLKKNRRVIKIDEKCYDPRFVLRSLLQIVKMDKKFNCKTMVASNALSFCFASTSFYDETLRSLAYSFLQHFPRKLQQRNERFHQKMLFTFFIDFFKNSISTINQRVSPFVSQFFARYSKIALTPINSLYSPLTSFFIQKPSMDLESIPEFYKLFFSSSCEHFKDERRWILRLIDDSLLDVKDYQTLGKV
;
A
#
# COMPACT_ATOMS: atom_id res chain seq x y z
N MET A 1 2.01 -45.76 47.93
CA MET A 1 0.53 -45.61 47.78
C MET A 1 0.30 -44.64 46.63
N GLY A 2 -0.30 -44.92 45.48
CA GLY A 2 -0.93 -46.10 44.90
C GLY A 2 -1.74 -45.62 43.68
N LYS A 3 -1.34 -46.05 42.46
CA LYS A 3 -2.10 -46.25 41.19
C LYS A 3 -2.88 -45.06 40.58
N LYS A 4 -2.53 -44.51 39.41
CA LYS A 4 -2.88 -44.95 38.02
C LYS A 4 -4.33 -45.47 37.85
N ARG A 5 -5.14 -44.81 37.01
CA ARG A 5 -5.59 -45.31 35.67
C ARG A 5 -6.60 -44.35 34.99
N LYS A 6 -6.49 -44.32 33.66
CA LYS A 6 -7.43 -43.79 32.65
C LYS A 6 -8.44 -44.89 32.22
N PHE A 7 -9.40 -44.49 31.39
CA PHE A 7 -10.35 -45.25 30.53
C PHE A 7 -11.67 -45.63 31.23
N GLU A 8 -12.88 -45.51 30.67
CA GLU A 8 -13.42 -45.68 29.29
C GLU A 8 -14.83 -44.98 29.23
N GLU A 9 -15.24 -44.37 28.10
CA GLU A 9 -16.33 -44.80 27.15
C GLU A 9 -17.76 -44.80 27.76
N GLU A 10 -18.63 -43.87 27.34
CA GLU A 10 -19.67 -43.99 26.29
C GLU A 10 -20.87 -44.88 26.71
N ASP A 11 -22.05 -44.25 26.81
CA ASP A 11 -23.30 -44.62 26.12
C ASP A 11 -24.63 -44.39 26.87
N GLU A 12 -25.55 -43.82 26.08
CA GLU A 12 -26.99 -44.05 25.99
C GLU A 12 -27.98 -43.54 27.06
N ASP A 13 -28.80 -42.60 26.57
CA ASP A 13 -30.26 -42.54 26.65
C ASP A 13 -30.95 -42.86 27.97
N ASP A 14 -31.59 -41.84 28.55
CA ASP A 14 -32.98 -42.05 28.90
C ASP A 14 -33.84 -40.79 28.88
N SER A 15 -35.09 -41.06 28.52
CA SER A 15 -36.09 -40.18 27.96
C SER A 15 -36.98 -39.48 29.00
N ASN A 16 -37.64 -38.43 28.53
CA ASN A 16 -38.99 -37.96 28.89
C ASN A 16 -39.21 -36.72 29.79
N ASN A 17 -40.13 -35.93 29.25
CA ASN A 17 -41.01 -34.91 29.84
C ASN A 17 -40.34 -33.52 30.01
N TYR A 18 -40.84 -32.46 29.37
CA TYR A 18 -42.23 -32.04 29.30
C TYR A 18 -42.57 -31.31 27.99
N LEU A 19 -43.61 -31.78 27.30
CA LEU A 19 -44.44 -30.99 26.40
C LEU A 19 -45.51 -30.28 27.22
N THR A 20 -45.50 -28.95 27.23
CA THR A 20 -46.73 -28.17 27.44
C THR A 20 -46.83 -27.08 26.39
N THR A 21 -47.85 -27.25 25.58
CA THR A 21 -48.39 -26.37 24.55
C THR A 21 -48.85 -25.02 25.10
N THR A 22 -48.44 -23.93 24.46
CA THR A 22 -49.26 -22.72 24.35
C THR A 22 -49.11 -22.12 22.95
N ASN A 23 -50.16 -22.31 22.15
CA ASN A 23 -50.44 -21.58 20.93
C ASN A 23 -50.52 -20.07 21.19
N GLY A 24 -49.96 -19.26 20.29
CA GLY A 24 -50.20 -17.82 20.30
C GLY A 24 -49.32 -17.03 19.33
N TYR A 25 -49.77 -16.93 18.08
CA TYR A 25 -49.44 -15.86 17.11
C TYR A 25 -48.01 -15.80 16.55
N LEU A 26 -47.77 -16.61 15.51
CA LEU A 26 -46.89 -16.24 14.40
C LEU A 26 -47.60 -15.22 13.50
N PRO A 27 -47.09 -14.00 13.29
CA PRO A 27 -47.42 -13.25 12.09
C PRO A 27 -46.47 -13.71 10.97
N HIS A 28 -47.08 -14.39 10.01
CA HIS A 28 -46.79 -14.31 8.58
C HIS A 28 -45.39 -13.88 8.12
N ASN A 29 -44.72 -14.86 7.49
CA ASN A 29 -43.94 -14.61 6.28
C ASN A 29 -44.64 -13.56 5.40
N GLU A 30 -43.97 -12.46 5.10
CA GLU A 30 -43.93 -11.86 3.76
C GLU A 30 -42.97 -10.66 3.69
N SER A 31 -42.16 -10.63 2.62
CA SER A 31 -41.62 -9.42 1.95
C SER A 31 -40.23 -8.83 2.28
N PHE A 32 -39.17 -9.62 2.51
CA PHE A 32 -37.78 -9.11 2.32
C PHE A 32 -36.83 -10.03 1.53
N LYS A 33 -37.35 -10.78 0.55
CA LYS A 33 -36.54 -11.38 -0.53
C LYS A 33 -36.77 -10.61 -1.83
N LYS A 34 -36.26 -9.37 -1.91
CA LYS A 34 -35.84 -8.84 -3.21
C LYS A 34 -34.49 -9.50 -3.48
N ASP A 35 -34.39 -10.26 -4.56
CA ASP A 35 -33.18 -11.00 -4.93
C ASP A 35 -31.96 -10.09 -4.78
N TYR A 36 -30.89 -10.59 -4.14
CA TYR A 36 -29.63 -9.86 -3.99
C TYR A 36 -29.13 -9.34 -5.35
N ILE A 37 -29.49 -10.06 -6.42
CA ILE A 37 -29.26 -9.75 -7.82
C ILE A 37 -29.95 -8.45 -8.25
N ASP A 38 -31.22 -8.24 -7.91
CA ASP A 38 -31.97 -7.04 -8.31
C ASP A 38 -31.43 -5.78 -7.64
N GLN A 39 -31.08 -5.89 -6.35
CA GLN A 39 -30.47 -4.78 -5.61
C GLN A 39 -29.09 -4.45 -6.17
N PHE A 40 -28.27 -5.46 -6.46
CA PHE A 40 -26.97 -5.27 -7.07
C PHE A 40 -27.06 -4.71 -8.49
N ASN A 41 -28.03 -5.15 -9.29
CA ASN A 41 -28.26 -4.66 -10.65
C ASN A 41 -28.70 -3.20 -10.66
N GLN A 42 -29.47 -2.74 -9.67
CA GLN A 42 -29.78 -1.32 -9.49
C GLN A 42 -28.53 -0.49 -9.17
N PHE A 43 -27.63 -0.99 -8.32
CA PHE A 43 -26.35 -0.32 -8.08
C PHE A 43 -25.46 -0.34 -9.33
N ARG A 44 -25.39 -1.46 -10.03
CA ARG A 44 -24.61 -1.65 -11.25
C ARG A 44 -25.09 -0.72 -12.36
N SER A 45 -26.39 -0.61 -12.60
CA SER A 45 -26.94 0.31 -13.60
C SER A 45 -26.63 1.76 -13.23
N THR A 46 -26.81 2.14 -11.97
CA THR A 46 -26.47 3.49 -11.46
C THR A 46 -24.98 3.81 -11.65
N LEU A 47 -24.09 2.84 -11.39
CA LEU A 47 -22.64 3.03 -11.51
C LEU A 47 -22.14 3.05 -12.97
N CYS A 48 -22.81 2.30 -13.85
CA CYS A 48 -22.44 2.19 -15.26
C CYS A 48 -23.05 3.30 -16.14
N LEU A 49 -24.17 3.92 -15.72
CA LEU A 49 -24.88 4.94 -16.50
C LEU A 49 -24.51 6.38 -16.09
N ASN A 50 -24.25 6.65 -14.81
CA ASN A 50 -24.03 8.01 -14.34
C ASN A 50 -22.54 8.37 -14.31
N GLU A 51 -22.12 9.43 -15.01
CA GLU A 51 -20.72 9.88 -14.99
C GLU A 51 -20.30 10.46 -13.64
N GLU A 52 -21.23 11.07 -12.89
CA GLU A 52 -21.04 11.52 -11.51
C GLU A 52 -21.82 10.65 -10.53
N ILE A 53 -21.14 10.16 -9.49
CA ILE A 53 -21.75 9.30 -8.47
C ILE A 53 -21.45 9.89 -7.11
N GLU A 54 -22.50 10.15 -6.36
CA GLU A 54 -22.42 10.65 -4.99
C GLU A 54 -21.69 9.65 -4.07
N PHE A 55 -20.92 10.19 -3.14
CA PHE A 55 -20.22 9.44 -2.08
C PHE A 55 -21.18 8.49 -1.32
N ASN A 56 -22.42 8.91 -1.10
CA ASN A 56 -23.44 8.13 -0.41
C ASN A 56 -23.77 6.81 -1.13
N SER A 57 -23.69 6.79 -2.46
CA SER A 57 -23.94 5.56 -3.24
C SER A 57 -22.83 4.55 -3.07
N PHE A 58 -21.55 4.99 -3.04
CA PHE A 58 -20.41 4.11 -2.73
C PHE A 58 -20.47 3.58 -1.29
N LYS A 59 -20.89 4.41 -0.34
CA LYS A 59 -21.05 4.00 1.06
C LYS A 59 -22.15 2.94 1.22
N LYS A 60 -23.33 3.16 0.61
CA LYS A 60 -24.43 2.18 0.61
C LYS A 60 -23.98 0.85 0.00
N LEU A 61 -23.22 0.90 -1.09
CA LEU A 61 -22.70 -0.31 -1.72
C LEU A 61 -21.66 -1.01 -0.84
N TYR A 62 -20.74 -0.27 -0.22
CA TYR A 62 -19.78 -0.83 0.73
C TYR A 62 -20.49 -1.50 1.92
N ASP A 63 -21.49 -0.84 2.51
CA ASP A 63 -22.28 -1.38 3.62
C ASP A 63 -23.05 -2.64 3.18
N PHE A 64 -23.61 -2.64 1.97
CA PHE A 64 -24.29 -3.80 1.37
C PHE A 64 -23.36 -5.00 1.21
N PHE A 65 -22.14 -4.80 0.71
CA PHE A 65 -21.14 -5.87 0.63
C PHE A 65 -20.73 -6.33 2.03
N LYS A 66 -20.35 -5.41 2.91
CA LYS A 66 -19.86 -5.74 4.26
C LYS A 66 -20.88 -6.51 5.11
N MET A 67 -22.17 -6.19 5.01
CA MET A 67 -23.23 -6.88 5.75
C MET A 67 -23.55 -8.28 5.21
N ASN A 68 -23.27 -8.55 3.93
CA ASN A 68 -23.71 -9.77 3.25
C ASN A 68 -22.58 -10.72 2.84
N VAL A 69 -21.31 -10.30 2.91
CA VAL A 69 -20.14 -11.14 2.60
C VAL A 69 -20.15 -12.46 3.37
N ALA A 70 -20.59 -12.49 4.63
CA ALA A 70 -20.60 -13.72 5.42
C ALA A 70 -21.59 -14.79 4.91
N LYS A 71 -22.47 -14.46 3.96
CA LYS A 71 -23.51 -15.38 3.46
C LYS A 71 -23.02 -16.09 2.19
N PRO A 72 -22.89 -17.43 2.17
CA PRO A 72 -22.37 -18.16 1.01
C PRO A 72 -23.28 -18.04 -0.23
N LYS A 73 -24.61 -17.91 -0.04
CA LYS A 73 -25.57 -17.68 -1.14
C LYS A 73 -25.37 -16.33 -1.85
N PHE A 74 -24.86 -15.33 -1.14
CA PHE A 74 -24.56 -14.02 -1.70
C PHE A 74 -23.30 -14.08 -2.58
N MET A 75 -22.28 -14.83 -2.14
CA MET A 75 -21.05 -15.03 -2.90
C MET A 75 -21.30 -15.73 -4.24
N SER A 76 -22.09 -16.79 -4.25
CA SER A 76 -22.39 -17.54 -5.49
C SER A 76 -23.25 -16.75 -6.48
N GLN A 77 -24.11 -15.86 -6.00
CA GLN A 77 -24.99 -15.04 -6.84
C GLN A 77 -24.32 -13.77 -7.38
N ILE A 78 -23.51 -13.09 -6.58
CA ILE A 78 -22.90 -11.79 -6.96
C ILE A 78 -21.51 -11.93 -7.55
N GLY A 79 -20.76 -12.99 -7.22
CA GLY A 79 -19.45 -13.25 -7.83
C GLY A 79 -19.48 -13.16 -9.37
N PRO A 80 -20.43 -13.83 -10.07
CA PRO A 80 -20.57 -13.74 -11.52
C PRO A 80 -21.05 -12.37 -12.03
N LEU A 81 -21.73 -11.59 -11.19
CA LEU A 81 -22.27 -10.28 -11.57
C LEU A 81 -21.24 -9.15 -11.45
N CYS A 82 -20.15 -9.38 -10.71
CA CYS A 82 -18.98 -8.49 -10.64
C CYS A 82 -18.12 -8.64 -11.90
N ASP A 83 -18.70 -8.30 -13.05
CA ASP A 83 -18.03 -8.34 -14.35
C ASP A 83 -16.84 -7.38 -14.41
N ILE A 84 -15.93 -7.64 -15.36
CA ILE A 84 -14.81 -6.75 -15.69
C ILE A 84 -15.30 -5.30 -15.85
N LYS A 85 -16.46 -5.08 -16.49
CA LYS A 85 -17.08 -3.76 -16.67
C LYS A 85 -17.42 -3.04 -15.36
N PHE A 86 -17.86 -3.77 -14.34
CA PHE A 86 -18.16 -3.19 -13.03
C PHE A 86 -16.88 -2.74 -12.33
N ILE A 87 -15.86 -3.60 -12.34
CA ILE A 87 -14.56 -3.33 -11.71
C ILE A 87 -13.85 -2.16 -12.40
N THR A 88 -13.79 -2.16 -13.73
CA THR A 88 -13.16 -1.07 -14.47
C THR A 88 -13.85 0.26 -14.23
N ASN A 89 -15.18 0.26 -14.09
CA ASN A 89 -15.96 1.46 -13.75
C ASN A 89 -15.63 2.05 -12.38
N ILE A 90 -15.23 1.22 -11.42
CA ILE A 90 -14.78 1.67 -10.10
C ILE A 90 -13.35 2.18 -10.19
N LEU A 91 -12.47 1.48 -10.92
CA LEU A 91 -11.05 1.81 -11.04
C LEU A 91 -10.78 3.16 -11.70
N TRP A 92 -11.47 3.51 -12.80
CA TRP A 92 -11.23 4.81 -13.45
C TRP A 92 -11.73 6.00 -12.62
N ARG A 93 -12.61 5.77 -11.65
CA ARG A 93 -13.11 6.79 -10.71
C ARG A 93 -12.24 6.97 -9.47
N TYR A 94 -11.35 6.02 -9.22
CA TYR A 94 -10.42 6.05 -8.10
C TYR A 94 -9.22 6.92 -8.45
N ASN A 95 -8.91 7.95 -7.66
CA ASN A 95 -7.78 8.84 -7.94
C ASN A 95 -6.52 8.50 -7.13
N CYS A 96 -6.52 7.36 -6.43
CA CYS A 96 -5.42 6.92 -5.57
C CYS A 96 -5.11 7.88 -4.41
N THR A 97 -6.04 8.75 -4.00
CA THR A 97 -5.79 9.73 -2.95
C THR A 97 -6.30 9.28 -1.58
N LEU A 98 -5.94 10.02 -0.52
CA LEU A 98 -6.44 9.83 0.84
C LEU A 98 -7.80 10.51 1.10
N SER A 99 -8.49 10.97 0.05
CA SER A 99 -9.88 11.43 0.15
C SER A 99 -10.78 10.32 0.71
N GLN A 100 -11.82 10.69 1.46
CA GLN A 100 -12.76 9.73 2.03
C GLN A 100 -13.40 8.84 0.97
N LYS A 101 -13.68 9.39 -0.22
CA LYS A 101 -14.23 8.65 -1.36
C LYS A 101 -13.27 7.56 -1.83
N ASP A 102 -12.01 7.92 -2.03
CA ASP A 102 -10.98 6.99 -2.51
C ASP A 102 -10.67 5.90 -1.48
N LEU A 103 -10.66 6.23 -0.18
CA LEU A 103 -10.51 5.24 0.88
C LEU A 103 -11.63 4.20 0.88
N LEU A 104 -12.90 4.63 0.69
CA LEU A 104 -14.02 3.70 0.56
C LEU A 104 -13.91 2.83 -0.70
N ILE A 105 -13.51 3.41 -1.82
CA ILE A 105 -13.31 2.68 -3.08
C ILE A 105 -12.20 1.64 -2.90
N PHE A 106 -11.10 2.01 -2.24
CA PHE A 106 -10.00 1.09 -1.95
C PHE A 106 -10.47 -0.06 -1.04
N ASP A 107 -11.16 0.25 0.05
CA ASP A 107 -11.67 -0.77 0.97
C ASP A 107 -12.64 -1.71 0.26
N LEU A 108 -13.50 -1.20 -0.62
CA LEU A 108 -14.40 -1.99 -1.46
C LEU A 108 -13.63 -2.92 -2.41
N LEU A 109 -12.63 -2.41 -3.14
CA LEU A 109 -11.79 -3.24 -4.01
C LEU A 109 -11.10 -4.36 -3.22
N ASN A 110 -10.65 -4.04 -2.01
CA ASN A 110 -10.02 -5.00 -1.10
C ASN A 110 -11.01 -6.07 -0.58
N LEU A 111 -12.28 -5.73 -0.37
CA LEU A 111 -13.34 -6.72 -0.06
C LEU A 111 -13.60 -7.61 -1.27
N LEU A 112 -13.67 -7.03 -2.47
CA LEU A 112 -13.88 -7.78 -3.71
C LEU A 112 -12.74 -8.77 -4.00
N GLU A 113 -11.48 -8.36 -3.76
CA GLU A 113 -10.31 -9.23 -3.95
C GLU A 113 -10.25 -10.34 -2.90
N ASN A 114 -10.25 -9.98 -1.62
CA ASN A 114 -9.93 -10.94 -0.56
C ASN A 114 -11.14 -11.76 -0.09
N GLN A 115 -12.35 -11.20 -0.15
CA GLN A 115 -13.54 -11.88 0.39
C GLN A 115 -14.39 -12.51 -0.72
N MET A 116 -14.45 -11.91 -1.91
CA MET A 116 -15.18 -12.46 -3.05
C MET A 116 -14.29 -13.27 -4.00
N TYR A 117 -12.98 -13.36 -3.72
CA TYR A 117 -11.99 -14.13 -4.50
C TYR A 117 -12.01 -13.81 -6.00
N LEU A 118 -12.26 -12.54 -6.36
CA LEU A 118 -12.23 -12.11 -7.76
C LEU A 118 -10.79 -12.01 -8.25
N ASP A 119 -10.50 -12.64 -9.39
CA ASP A 119 -9.17 -12.61 -9.96
C ASP A 119 -8.91 -11.31 -10.74
N PHE A 120 -8.14 -10.41 -10.14
CA PHE A 120 -7.69 -9.17 -10.78
C PHE A 120 -6.56 -9.38 -11.81
N SER A 121 -6.06 -10.62 -11.99
CA SER A 121 -5.05 -10.93 -13.01
C SER A 121 -5.54 -10.60 -14.43
N LEU A 122 -6.86 -10.66 -14.65
CA LEU A 122 -7.53 -10.29 -15.90
C LEU A 122 -7.56 -8.77 -16.18
N ILE A 123 -7.22 -7.94 -15.21
CA ILE A 123 -7.22 -6.46 -15.36
C ILE A 123 -5.80 -5.91 -15.19
N SER A 124 -4.85 -6.75 -14.80
CA SER A 124 -3.43 -6.44 -14.64
C SER A 124 -2.78 -6.01 -15.97
N PRO A 125 -2.10 -4.84 -16.03
CA PRO A 125 -1.78 -3.93 -14.92
C PRO A 125 -2.92 -2.99 -14.50
N ILE A 126 -3.09 -2.80 -13.18
CA ILE A 126 -4.11 -1.91 -12.61
C ILE A 126 -3.61 -0.46 -12.65
N VAL A 127 -4.40 0.42 -13.25
CA VAL A 127 -4.18 1.87 -13.34
C VAL A 127 -5.39 2.61 -12.75
N PHE A 128 -5.23 3.88 -12.44
CA PHE A 128 -6.23 4.67 -11.71
C PHE A 128 -6.46 6.03 -12.37
N GLY A 129 -7.55 6.67 -11.98
CA GLY A 129 -7.94 8.00 -12.41
C GLY A 129 -8.61 8.03 -13.78
N GLU A 130 -9.20 9.19 -14.10
CA GLU A 130 -10.03 9.36 -15.30
C GLU A 130 -9.27 9.08 -16.61
N ARG A 131 -7.95 9.30 -16.61
CA ARG A 131 -7.06 8.98 -17.74
C ARG A 131 -7.11 7.50 -18.13
N SER A 132 -7.42 6.61 -17.18
CA SER A 132 -7.53 5.17 -17.42
C SER A 132 -8.83 4.74 -18.10
N LYS A 133 -9.84 5.63 -18.23
CA LYS A 133 -11.15 5.31 -18.83
C LYS A 133 -11.00 4.71 -20.23
N LYS A 134 -10.22 5.35 -21.12
CA LYS A 134 -9.97 4.86 -22.49
C LYS A 134 -9.31 3.48 -22.50
N TYR A 135 -8.30 3.28 -21.66
CA TYR A 135 -7.61 2.00 -21.53
C TYR A 135 -8.57 0.88 -21.14
N TYR A 136 -9.45 1.12 -20.17
CA TYR A 136 -10.41 0.14 -19.73
C TYR A 136 -11.57 -0.08 -20.70
N GLU A 137 -12.01 0.94 -21.42
CA GLU A 137 -12.97 0.79 -22.51
C GLU A 137 -12.39 -0.11 -23.61
N ASP A 138 -11.13 0.09 -23.97
CA ASP A 138 -10.44 -0.75 -24.95
C ASP A 138 -10.24 -2.19 -24.43
N LEU A 139 -9.98 -2.38 -23.14
CA LEU A 139 -9.91 -3.70 -22.51
C LEU A 139 -11.26 -4.43 -22.63
N VAL A 140 -12.37 -3.74 -22.39
CA VAL A 140 -13.73 -4.31 -22.48
C VAL A 140 -14.10 -4.60 -23.94
N LYS A 141 -13.70 -3.75 -24.89
CA LYS A 141 -14.02 -3.90 -26.32
C LYS A 141 -13.22 -5.03 -26.98
N TYR A 142 -11.91 -5.08 -26.76
CA TYR A 142 -11.01 -6.02 -27.44
C TYR A 142 -10.80 -7.32 -26.66
N GLY A 143 -11.24 -7.36 -25.40
CA GLY A 143 -11.03 -8.50 -24.52
C GLY A 143 -9.55 -8.71 -24.16
N HIS A 144 -9.30 -9.74 -23.37
CA HIS A 144 -8.00 -9.91 -22.71
C HIS A 144 -6.85 -10.33 -23.66
N ILE A 145 -7.17 -10.92 -24.81
CA ILE A 145 -6.21 -11.51 -25.75
C ILE A 145 -5.68 -10.46 -26.74
N LEU A 146 -6.56 -9.61 -27.27
CA LEU A 146 -6.21 -8.61 -28.29
C LEU A 146 -5.78 -7.27 -27.67
N HIS A 147 -6.12 -7.04 -26.41
CA HIS A 147 -5.82 -5.78 -25.76
C HIS A 147 -4.32 -5.61 -25.46
N ARG A 148 -3.76 -4.47 -25.88
CA ARG A 148 -2.37 -4.11 -25.63
C ARG A 148 -2.17 -3.67 -24.18
N LYS A 149 -1.76 -4.61 -23.32
CA LYS A 149 -1.40 -4.31 -21.92
C LYS A 149 -0.30 -3.26 -21.82
N LEU A 150 -0.48 -2.29 -20.92
CA LEU A 150 0.48 -1.21 -20.65
C LEU A 150 1.87 -1.75 -20.27
N THR A 151 2.89 -0.95 -20.57
CA THR A 151 4.26 -1.17 -20.07
C THR A 151 4.42 -0.62 -18.66
N SER A 152 5.45 -1.05 -17.94
CA SER A 152 5.78 -0.54 -16.60
C SER A 152 5.98 0.99 -16.59
N GLU A 153 6.61 1.54 -17.62
CA GLU A 153 6.80 3.00 -17.79
C GLU A 153 5.46 3.72 -17.92
N GLN A 154 4.55 3.22 -18.75
CA GLN A 154 3.23 3.82 -18.95
C GLN A 154 2.38 3.78 -17.67
N VAL A 155 2.50 2.73 -16.85
CA VAL A 155 1.83 2.69 -15.54
C VAL A 155 2.43 3.72 -14.59
N LEU A 156 3.76 3.91 -14.61
CA LEU A 156 4.43 4.91 -13.78
C LEU A 156 4.07 6.35 -14.15
N GLU A 157 3.71 6.62 -15.41
CA GLU A 157 3.24 7.95 -15.87
C GLU A 157 1.92 8.40 -15.24
N TYR A 158 1.12 7.47 -14.68
CA TYR A 158 -0.10 7.82 -13.93
C TYR A 158 0.21 8.47 -12.57
N TYR A 159 1.41 8.26 -12.04
CA TYR A 159 1.82 8.84 -10.77
C TYR A 159 2.52 10.20 -10.96
N ASP A 160 2.03 11.21 -10.26
CA ASP A 160 2.72 12.50 -10.18
C ASP A 160 3.90 12.40 -9.21
N GLN A 161 5.10 12.67 -9.72
CA GLN A 161 6.35 12.66 -8.96
C GLN A 161 6.31 13.63 -7.76
N LYS A 162 5.67 14.79 -7.91
CA LYS A 162 5.54 15.81 -6.86
C LYS A 162 4.62 15.33 -5.77
N ILE A 163 3.47 14.77 -6.12
CA ILE A 163 2.52 14.23 -5.15
C ILE A 163 3.14 13.03 -4.43
N MET A 164 3.83 12.12 -5.13
CA MET A 164 4.57 11.04 -4.49
C MET A 164 5.58 11.55 -3.45
N TRP A 165 6.32 12.61 -3.77
CA TRP A 165 7.28 13.21 -2.84
C TRP A 165 6.62 13.87 -1.63
N VAL A 166 5.56 14.65 -1.84
CA VAL A 166 4.78 15.27 -0.75
C VAL A 166 4.15 14.21 0.14
N THR A 167 3.67 13.13 -0.47
CA THR A 167 3.09 11.99 0.25
C THR A 167 4.16 11.35 1.12
N LEU A 168 5.34 11.07 0.56
CA LEU A 168 6.49 10.53 1.28
C LEU A 168 6.93 11.36 2.50
N THR A 169 6.95 12.70 2.40
CA THR A 169 7.35 13.55 3.52
C THR A 169 6.27 13.64 4.61
N LYS A 170 4.99 13.51 4.25
CA LYS A 170 3.86 13.61 5.19
C LYS A 170 3.38 12.26 5.75
N MET A 171 3.69 11.15 5.07
CA MET A 171 3.02 9.84 5.25
C MET A 171 3.21 9.15 6.58
N THR A 172 4.38 9.35 7.17
CA THR A 172 4.74 8.74 8.43
C THR A 172 3.84 9.22 9.59
N ARG A 173 3.01 10.25 9.36
CA ARG A 173 1.96 10.77 10.25
C ARG A 173 0.61 10.03 10.16
N PHE A 174 0.33 9.28 9.08
CA PHE A 174 -1.04 8.81 8.77
C PHE A 174 -1.44 7.45 9.38
N HIS A 175 -0.48 6.67 9.91
CA HIS A 175 -0.78 5.32 10.44
C HIS A 175 -1.09 5.26 11.94
N HIS A 176 -1.30 6.40 12.60
CA HIS A 176 -1.78 6.49 13.99
C HIS A 176 -3.28 6.19 14.19
N LYS A 177 -3.97 5.57 13.22
CA LYS A 177 -5.40 5.27 13.33
C LYS A 177 -5.75 4.26 14.44
N ASN A 178 -4.79 3.50 14.97
CA ASN A 178 -5.06 2.52 16.03
C ASN A 178 -4.83 3.02 17.47
N LEU A 179 -4.37 4.26 17.67
CA LEU A 179 -4.28 4.84 19.01
C LEU A 179 -5.61 5.51 19.38
N LYS A 180 -6.57 4.70 19.84
CA LYS A 180 -7.86 5.10 20.43
C LYS A 180 -7.77 6.07 21.62
N LYS A 181 -6.62 6.67 21.95
CA LYS A 181 -6.44 7.49 23.16
C LYS A 181 -5.91 8.91 22.96
N ASN A 182 -5.27 9.27 21.85
CA ASN A 182 -4.74 10.64 21.68
C ASN A 182 -5.29 11.32 20.41
N ARG A 183 -6.32 12.15 20.63
CA ARG A 183 -7.04 12.97 19.64
C ARG A 183 -6.21 14.16 19.14
N ARG A 184 -4.98 13.96 18.67
CA ARG A 184 -4.44 14.88 17.67
C ARG A 184 -4.88 14.32 16.33
N VAL A 185 -6.04 14.77 15.85
CA VAL A 185 -6.51 14.48 14.50
C VAL A 185 -5.48 15.09 13.56
N ILE A 186 -4.49 14.28 13.17
CA ILE A 186 -3.55 14.65 12.12
C ILE A 186 -4.43 14.84 10.89
N LYS A 187 -4.62 16.09 10.47
CA LYS A 187 -5.39 16.42 9.28
C LYS A 187 -4.75 15.67 8.12
N ILE A 188 -5.49 14.68 7.61
CA ILE A 188 -5.08 13.91 6.45
C ILE A 188 -5.15 14.86 5.27
N ASP A 189 -4.02 15.07 4.59
CA ASP A 189 -4.02 15.83 3.36
C ASP A 189 -4.68 14.97 2.29
N GLU A 190 -5.90 15.33 1.92
CA GLU A 190 -6.73 14.57 0.98
C GLU A 190 -6.07 14.43 -0.39
N LYS A 191 -5.06 15.26 -0.70
CA LYS A 191 -4.32 15.24 -1.98
C LYS A 191 -3.16 14.26 -1.99
N CYS A 192 -2.77 13.69 -0.84
CA CYS A 192 -1.71 12.68 -0.78
C CYS A 192 -2.20 11.35 -1.34
N TYR A 193 -1.30 10.60 -1.96
CA TYR A 193 -1.59 9.25 -2.42
C TYR A 193 -1.80 8.24 -1.28
N ASP A 194 -2.61 7.21 -1.52
CA ASP A 194 -2.81 6.12 -0.56
C ASP A 194 -1.63 5.12 -0.59
N PRO A 195 -0.84 4.97 0.51
CA PRO A 195 0.25 3.99 0.61
C PRO A 195 -0.14 2.59 0.17
N ARG A 196 -1.36 2.19 0.53
CA ARG A 196 -1.89 0.84 0.39
C ARG A 196 -1.93 0.43 -1.06
N PHE A 197 -2.47 1.30 -1.89
CA PHE A 197 -2.55 1.07 -3.33
C PHE A 197 -1.19 1.26 -4.00
N VAL A 198 -0.47 2.35 -3.68
CA VAL A 198 0.82 2.67 -4.29
C VAL A 198 1.81 1.52 -4.12
N LEU A 199 2.01 1.01 -2.90
CA LEU A 199 2.97 -0.07 -2.65
C LEU A 199 2.62 -1.36 -3.39
N ARG A 200 1.32 -1.73 -3.44
CA ARG A 200 0.86 -2.90 -4.21
C ARG A 200 1.11 -2.73 -5.70
N SER A 201 0.77 -1.56 -6.25
CA SER A 201 0.99 -1.22 -7.65
C SER A 201 2.49 -1.23 -8.00
N LEU A 202 3.34 -0.62 -7.17
CA LEU A 202 4.80 -0.63 -7.36
C LEU A 202 5.37 -2.06 -7.33
N LEU A 203 4.91 -2.91 -6.40
CA LEU A 203 5.32 -4.31 -6.34
C LEU A 203 4.88 -5.09 -7.57
N GLN A 204 3.66 -4.87 -8.06
CA GLN A 204 3.16 -5.45 -9.30
C GLN A 204 4.04 -5.03 -10.49
N ILE A 205 4.35 -3.73 -10.61
CA ILE A 205 5.21 -3.18 -11.67
C ILE A 205 6.60 -3.84 -11.66
N VAL A 206 7.20 -4.03 -10.48
CA VAL A 206 8.51 -4.71 -10.36
C VAL A 206 8.42 -6.20 -10.69
N LYS A 207 7.30 -6.87 -10.42
CA LYS A 207 7.12 -8.29 -10.74
C LYS A 207 6.85 -8.55 -12.22
N MET A 208 6.45 -7.55 -13.00
CA MET A 208 6.21 -7.71 -14.44
C MET A 208 7.51 -8.08 -15.20
N ASP A 209 7.40 -8.97 -16.18
CA ASP A 209 8.55 -9.50 -16.95
C ASP A 209 8.89 -8.70 -18.22
N LYS A 210 8.09 -7.70 -18.58
CA LYS A 210 8.36 -6.84 -19.73
C LYS A 210 9.57 -5.93 -19.48
N LYS A 211 10.17 -5.41 -20.56
CA LYS A 211 11.24 -4.39 -20.52
C LYS A 211 10.94 -3.36 -19.44
N PHE A 212 11.79 -3.32 -18.42
CA PHE A 212 11.59 -2.54 -17.21
C PHE A 212 12.72 -1.53 -17.10
N ASN A 213 12.40 -0.25 -17.09
CA ASN A 213 13.41 0.81 -16.98
C ASN A 213 13.56 1.20 -15.52
N CYS A 214 14.67 0.80 -14.91
CA CYS A 214 14.94 1.07 -13.51
C CYS A 214 15.13 2.58 -13.27
N LYS A 215 15.70 3.31 -14.25
CA LYS A 215 15.94 4.74 -14.13
C LYS A 215 14.64 5.53 -14.00
N THR A 216 13.62 5.22 -14.80
CA THR A 216 12.32 5.90 -14.73
C THR A 216 11.61 5.62 -13.40
N MET A 217 11.75 4.41 -12.86
CA MET A 217 11.20 4.06 -11.55
C MET A 217 11.87 4.81 -10.39
N VAL A 218 13.19 4.98 -10.43
CA VAL A 218 13.86 5.82 -9.42
C VAL A 218 13.49 7.28 -9.62
N ALA A 219 13.45 7.76 -10.88
CA ALA A 219 13.13 9.15 -11.21
C ALA A 219 11.70 9.53 -10.81
N SER A 220 10.76 8.58 -10.80
CA SER A 220 9.40 8.83 -10.34
C SER A 220 9.27 8.92 -8.81
N ASN A 221 10.35 8.69 -8.05
CA ASN A 221 10.37 8.56 -6.59
C ASN A 221 9.72 7.27 -6.05
N ALA A 222 9.48 6.25 -6.88
CA ALA A 222 8.92 4.98 -6.41
C ALA A 222 9.86 4.25 -5.44
N LEU A 223 11.17 4.23 -5.73
CA LEU A 223 12.16 3.65 -4.82
C LEU A 223 12.21 4.42 -3.49
N SER A 224 12.16 5.75 -3.55
CA SER A 224 12.08 6.60 -2.36
C SER A 224 10.85 6.28 -1.50
N PHE A 225 9.70 6.09 -2.16
CA PHE A 225 8.44 5.71 -1.53
C PHE A 225 8.54 4.40 -0.74
N CYS A 226 9.15 3.38 -1.34
CA CYS A 226 9.36 2.10 -0.68
C CYS A 226 10.31 2.23 0.53
N PHE A 227 11.40 3.00 0.43
CA PHE A 227 12.27 3.25 1.58
C PHE A 227 11.53 3.96 2.72
N ALA A 228 10.80 5.04 2.44
CA ALA A 228 10.05 5.76 3.47
C ALA A 228 9.01 4.86 4.16
N SER A 229 8.39 3.96 3.40
CA SER A 229 7.36 3.03 3.90
C SER A 229 7.90 1.99 4.91
N THR A 230 9.22 1.77 4.98
CA THR A 230 9.82 0.88 6.00
C THR A 230 9.71 1.40 7.44
N SER A 231 9.39 2.69 7.61
CA SER A 231 9.15 3.30 8.92
C SER A 231 7.70 3.22 9.41
N PHE A 232 6.79 2.66 8.59
CA PHE A 232 5.37 2.56 8.96
C PHE A 232 5.13 1.64 10.15
N TYR A 233 4.11 1.97 10.94
CA TYR A 233 3.67 1.12 12.05
C TYR A 233 2.98 -0.15 11.58
N ASP A 234 2.28 -0.08 10.44
CA ASP A 234 1.57 -1.20 9.84
C ASP A 234 2.57 -2.20 9.23
N GLU A 235 2.62 -3.38 9.83
CA GLU A 235 3.45 -4.50 9.42
C GLU A 235 3.17 -4.95 7.97
N THR A 236 1.93 -4.89 7.51
CA THR A 236 1.56 -5.33 6.15
C THR A 236 2.10 -4.39 5.09
N LEU A 237 2.13 -3.09 5.36
CA LEU A 237 2.68 -2.11 4.43
C LEU A 237 4.22 -2.17 4.42
N ARG A 238 4.83 -2.35 5.59
CA ARG A 238 6.27 -2.57 5.67
C ARG A 238 6.69 -3.81 4.89
N SER A 239 5.95 -4.92 4.98
CA SER A 239 6.31 -6.15 4.26
C SER A 239 6.20 -5.99 2.73
N LEU A 240 5.22 -5.22 2.24
CA LEU A 240 5.13 -4.84 0.81
C LEU A 240 6.36 -4.03 0.36
N ALA A 241 6.77 -3.05 1.17
CA ALA A 241 7.96 -2.24 0.88
C ALA A 241 9.24 -3.10 0.89
N TYR A 242 9.39 -4.01 1.84
CA TYR A 242 10.53 -4.94 1.88
C TYR A 242 10.53 -5.90 0.70
N SER A 243 9.36 -6.43 0.31
CA SER A 243 9.24 -7.29 -0.88
C SER A 243 9.69 -6.54 -2.14
N PHE A 244 9.29 -5.28 -2.29
CA PHE A 244 9.77 -4.43 -3.37
C PHE A 244 11.30 -4.29 -3.35
N LEU A 245 11.89 -3.94 -2.20
CA LEU A 245 13.35 -3.78 -2.05
C LEU A 245 14.12 -5.10 -2.25
N GLN A 246 13.48 -6.24 -2.06
CA GLN A 246 14.05 -7.55 -2.38
C GLN A 246 14.08 -7.81 -3.89
N HIS A 247 13.00 -7.49 -4.60
CA HIS A 247 12.89 -7.74 -6.04
C HIS A 247 13.61 -6.71 -6.91
N PHE A 248 13.67 -5.44 -6.50
CA PHE A 248 14.23 -4.36 -7.32
C PHE A 248 15.72 -4.54 -7.69
N PRO A 249 16.63 -4.97 -6.79
CA PRO A 249 18.02 -5.27 -7.15
C PRO A 249 18.17 -6.39 -8.18
N ARG A 250 17.29 -7.40 -8.14
CA ARG A 250 17.28 -8.46 -9.15
C ARG A 250 16.95 -7.92 -10.54
N LYS A 251 16.07 -6.91 -10.63
CA LYS A 251 15.77 -6.22 -11.89
C LYS A 251 16.93 -5.34 -12.35
N LEU A 252 17.61 -4.64 -11.43
CA LEU A 252 18.81 -3.85 -11.74
C LEU A 252 19.96 -4.69 -12.32
N GLN A 253 20.08 -5.95 -11.90
CA GLN A 253 21.13 -6.88 -12.36
C GLN A 253 20.83 -7.55 -13.71
N GLN A 254 19.64 -7.33 -14.30
CA GLN A 254 19.29 -7.93 -15.59
C GLN A 254 20.21 -7.42 -16.71
N ARG A 255 20.64 -8.32 -17.60
CA ARG A 255 21.62 -8.02 -18.66
C ARG A 255 21.16 -6.94 -19.65
N ASN A 256 19.86 -6.80 -19.84
CA ASN A 256 19.29 -5.85 -20.80
C ASN A 256 19.14 -4.43 -20.23
N GLU A 257 19.48 -4.21 -18.95
CA GLU A 257 19.27 -2.93 -18.29
C GLU A 257 20.42 -1.95 -18.53
N ARG A 258 20.10 -0.85 -19.23
CA ARG A 258 21.03 0.24 -19.55
C ARG A 258 20.99 1.36 -18.51
N PHE A 259 21.23 1.00 -17.25
CA PHE A 259 21.32 1.96 -16.14
C PHE A 259 22.74 2.07 -15.62
N HIS A 260 23.39 3.21 -15.87
CA HIS A 260 24.81 3.43 -15.55
C HIS A 260 25.09 3.33 -14.05
N GLN A 261 24.17 3.81 -13.21
CA GLN A 261 24.32 3.81 -11.75
C GLN A 261 23.85 2.49 -11.08
N LYS A 262 23.52 1.44 -11.83
CA LYS A 262 22.94 0.20 -11.28
C LYS A 262 23.74 -0.43 -10.14
N MET A 263 25.07 -0.36 -10.21
CA MET A 263 25.97 -0.88 -9.17
C MET A 263 25.81 -0.11 -7.86
N LEU A 264 25.74 1.23 -7.92
CA LEU A 264 25.52 2.08 -6.75
C LEU A 264 24.17 1.77 -6.10
N PHE A 265 23.10 1.67 -6.90
CA PHE A 265 21.77 1.35 -6.40
C PHE A 265 21.69 -0.03 -5.77
N THR A 266 22.30 -1.03 -6.40
CA THR A 266 22.40 -2.38 -5.82
C THR A 266 23.14 -2.33 -4.49
N PHE A 267 24.30 -1.64 -4.45
CA PHE A 267 25.14 -1.53 -3.26
C PHE A 267 24.41 -0.92 -2.06
N PHE A 268 23.78 0.26 -2.21
CA PHE A 268 23.15 0.89 -1.04
C PHE A 268 21.85 0.18 -0.62
N ILE A 269 21.15 -0.49 -1.54
CA ILE A 269 20.00 -1.33 -1.19
C ILE A 269 20.48 -2.55 -0.37
N ASP A 270 21.58 -3.18 -0.77
CA ASP A 270 22.14 -4.30 -0.03
C ASP A 270 22.74 -3.85 1.31
N PHE A 271 23.37 -2.67 1.37
CA PHE A 271 23.78 -2.04 2.63
C PHE A 271 22.60 -1.82 3.59
N PHE A 272 21.46 -1.33 3.08
CA PHE A 272 20.24 -1.21 3.87
C PHE A 272 19.74 -2.57 4.36
N LYS A 273 19.71 -3.59 3.49
CA LYS A 273 19.30 -4.96 3.87
C LYS A 273 20.20 -5.56 4.95
N ASN A 274 21.52 -5.39 4.83
CA ASN A 274 22.49 -5.89 5.79
C ASN A 274 22.37 -5.21 7.17
N SER A 275 21.75 -4.04 7.22
CA SER A 275 21.52 -3.31 8.48
C SER A 275 20.26 -3.78 9.22
N ILE A 276 19.42 -4.61 8.58
CA ILE A 276 18.18 -5.13 9.17
C ILE A 276 18.49 -6.42 9.94
N SER A 277 18.10 -6.46 11.22
CA SER A 277 18.34 -7.61 12.09
C SER A 277 17.13 -8.55 12.18
N THR A 278 15.91 -8.02 12.06
CA THR A 278 14.67 -8.80 12.20
C THR A 278 13.80 -8.70 10.96
N ILE A 279 13.04 -9.78 10.67
CA ILE A 279 12.11 -9.78 9.54
C ILE A 279 11.06 -8.69 9.78
N ASN A 280 10.85 -7.86 8.76
CA ASN A 280 9.86 -6.78 8.80
C ASN A 280 10.08 -5.76 9.94
N GLN A 281 11.34 -5.57 10.35
CA GLN A 281 11.75 -4.58 11.34
C GLN A 281 11.23 -3.19 10.98
N ARG A 282 10.73 -2.45 11.97
CA ARG A 282 10.46 -1.02 11.76
C ARG A 282 11.77 -0.25 11.80
N VAL A 283 12.06 0.50 10.75
CA VAL A 283 13.22 1.40 10.69
C VAL A 283 12.84 2.77 11.24
N SER A 284 13.80 3.45 11.87
CA SER A 284 13.60 4.85 12.30
C SER A 284 13.21 5.75 11.12
N PRO A 285 12.25 6.68 11.29
CA PRO A 285 11.91 7.66 10.27
C PRO A 285 13.11 8.46 9.74
N PHE A 286 14.14 8.68 10.57
CA PHE A 286 15.38 9.35 10.16
C PHE A 286 16.12 8.54 9.11
N VAL A 287 16.29 7.25 9.36
CA VAL A 287 16.99 6.33 8.45
C VAL A 287 16.17 6.10 7.19
N SER A 288 14.87 5.82 7.29
CA SER A 288 14.03 5.59 6.11
C SER A 288 14.02 6.81 5.18
N GLN A 289 13.94 8.03 5.74
CA GLN A 289 13.97 9.25 4.94
C GLN A 289 15.35 9.57 4.38
N PHE A 290 16.42 9.19 5.08
CA PHE A 290 17.79 9.32 4.60
C PHE A 290 17.96 8.54 3.28
N PHE A 291 17.57 7.26 3.26
CA PHE A 291 17.63 6.44 2.04
C PHE A 291 16.68 6.94 0.95
N ALA A 292 15.48 7.37 1.32
CA ALA A 292 14.52 7.90 0.37
C ALA A 292 14.99 9.18 -0.33
N ARG A 293 15.72 10.05 0.38
CA ARG A 293 16.32 11.25 -0.21
C ARG A 293 17.58 10.92 -1.00
N TYR A 294 18.42 10.04 -0.46
CA TYR A 294 19.63 9.63 -1.14
C TYR A 294 19.32 8.94 -2.48
N SER A 295 18.29 8.11 -2.59
CA SER A 295 17.92 7.48 -3.86
C SER A 295 17.64 8.48 -4.98
N LYS A 296 17.12 9.68 -4.65
CA LYS A 296 16.94 10.77 -5.61
C LYS A 296 18.27 11.47 -5.93
N ILE A 297 19.09 11.74 -4.92
CA ILE A 297 20.41 12.36 -5.10
C ILE A 297 21.35 11.46 -5.91
N ALA A 298 21.26 10.14 -5.73
CA ALA A 298 22.05 9.14 -6.43
C ALA A 298 21.81 9.12 -7.96
N LEU A 299 20.67 9.66 -8.43
CA LEU A 299 20.44 9.90 -9.86
C LEU A 299 21.16 11.14 -10.40
N THR A 300 21.52 12.09 -9.53
CA THR A 300 22.07 13.39 -9.89
C THR A 300 23.46 13.58 -9.25
N PRO A 301 24.53 13.05 -9.85
CA PRO A 301 25.88 13.13 -9.28
C PRO A 301 26.46 14.55 -9.25
N ILE A 302 25.83 15.50 -9.95
CA ILE A 302 26.17 16.94 -9.95
C ILE A 302 25.81 17.60 -8.61
N ASN A 303 24.91 17.00 -7.83
CA ASN A 303 24.49 17.56 -6.55
C ASN A 303 25.66 17.57 -5.56
N SER A 304 25.89 18.71 -4.90
CA SER A 304 26.94 18.87 -3.87
C SER A 304 26.84 17.83 -2.75
N LEU A 305 25.63 17.35 -2.45
CA LEU A 305 25.36 16.34 -1.44
C LEU A 305 25.71 14.91 -1.88
N TYR A 306 25.94 14.66 -3.16
CA TYR A 306 26.20 13.31 -3.67
C TYR A 306 27.46 12.71 -3.05
N SER A 307 28.57 13.46 -3.06
CA SER A 307 29.86 13.00 -2.51
C SER A 307 29.79 12.69 -1.00
N PRO A 308 29.42 13.64 -0.12
CA PRO A 308 29.45 13.42 1.34
C PRO A 308 28.51 12.29 1.78
N LEU A 309 27.34 12.14 1.12
CA LEU A 309 26.38 11.07 1.40
C LEU A 309 26.83 9.73 0.84
N THR A 310 27.50 9.69 -0.32
CA THR A 310 28.01 8.42 -0.88
C THR A 310 29.16 7.88 -0.05
N SER A 311 30.05 8.76 0.47
CA SER A 311 31.15 8.35 1.34
C SER A 311 30.68 7.63 2.61
N PHE A 312 29.49 7.96 3.14
CA PHE A 312 28.92 7.28 4.31
C PHE A 312 28.78 5.78 4.09
N PHE A 313 28.24 5.37 2.94
CA PHE A 313 28.02 3.95 2.63
C PHE A 313 29.33 3.18 2.44
N ILE A 314 30.43 3.86 2.10
CA ILE A 314 31.74 3.24 1.91
C ILE A 314 32.49 3.11 3.24
N GLN A 315 32.26 4.02 4.19
CA GLN A 315 32.98 4.09 5.45
C GLN A 315 32.52 3.07 6.50
N LYS A 316 31.28 2.59 6.41
CA LYS A 316 30.70 1.66 7.39
C LYS A 316 30.15 0.42 6.67
N PRO A 317 30.25 -0.79 7.25
CA PRO A 317 29.70 -2.01 6.66
C PRO A 317 28.19 -2.18 6.88
N SER A 318 27.65 -1.58 7.93
CA SER A 318 26.23 -1.52 8.27
C SER A 318 25.95 -0.24 9.04
N MET A 319 24.68 0.05 9.31
CA MET A 319 24.28 1.22 10.10
C MET A 319 23.30 0.87 11.21
N ASP A 320 23.32 1.68 12.26
CA ASP A 320 22.33 1.62 13.31
C ASP A 320 21.00 2.23 12.81
N LEU A 321 19.97 1.39 12.76
CA LEU A 321 18.62 1.73 12.30
C LEU A 321 17.85 2.62 13.28
N GLU A 322 18.35 2.83 14.49
CA GLU A 322 17.74 3.70 15.51
C GLU A 322 18.42 5.07 15.64
N SER A 323 19.51 5.31 14.90
CA SER A 323 20.31 6.54 14.94
C SER A 323 19.98 7.51 13.80
N ILE A 324 20.44 8.76 13.91
CA ILE A 324 20.38 9.75 12.81
C ILE A 324 21.64 9.60 11.95
N PRO A 325 21.52 9.20 10.66
CA PRO A 325 22.70 8.98 9.82
C PRO A 325 23.47 10.27 9.54
N GLU A 326 24.79 10.22 9.71
CA GLU A 326 25.72 11.32 9.39
C GLU A 326 25.38 12.69 10.02
N PHE A 327 24.66 12.70 11.16
CA PHE A 327 24.22 13.94 11.79
C PHE A 327 25.38 14.92 12.04
N TYR A 328 26.38 14.52 12.82
CA TYR A 328 27.47 15.42 13.21
C TYR A 328 28.27 15.93 12.01
N LYS A 329 28.53 15.06 11.02
CA LYS A 329 29.31 15.42 9.83
C LYS A 329 28.59 16.46 8.98
N LEU A 330 27.29 16.30 8.76
CA LEU A 330 26.51 17.22 7.92
C LEU A 330 26.12 18.50 8.69
N PHE A 331 25.80 18.38 9.98
CA PHE A 331 25.43 19.51 10.82
C PHE A 331 26.62 20.43 11.12
N PHE A 332 27.80 19.85 11.38
CA PHE A 332 29.05 20.59 11.56
C PHE A 332 29.91 20.59 10.29
N SER A 333 29.29 20.53 9.11
CA SER A 333 30.02 20.52 7.84
C SER A 333 31.01 21.67 7.75
N SER A 334 32.26 21.31 7.44
CA SER A 334 33.40 22.20 7.20
C SER A 334 33.65 22.45 5.71
N SER A 335 32.73 22.02 4.84
CA SER A 335 32.86 22.20 3.38
C SER A 335 32.89 23.69 3.03
N CYS A 336 33.97 24.17 2.39
CA CYS A 336 34.16 25.59 2.10
C CYS A 336 33.02 26.21 1.26
N GLU A 337 32.49 25.44 0.30
CA GLU A 337 31.48 25.93 -0.65
C GLU A 337 30.06 25.45 -0.32
N HIS A 338 29.91 24.26 0.27
CA HIS A 338 28.62 23.57 0.36
C HIS A 338 28.08 23.35 1.78
N PHE A 339 28.75 23.88 2.82
CA PHE A 339 28.32 23.68 4.21
C PHE A 339 26.86 24.08 4.47
N LYS A 340 26.36 25.16 3.83
CA LYS A 340 24.98 25.62 4.00
C LYS A 340 23.97 24.60 3.47
N ASP A 341 24.26 23.96 2.35
CA ASP A 341 23.36 22.98 1.74
C ASP A 341 23.38 21.66 2.50
N GLU A 342 24.55 21.21 2.96
CA GLU A 342 24.70 20.03 3.83
C GLU A 342 23.93 20.19 5.15
N ARG A 343 24.10 21.34 5.83
CA ARG A 343 23.38 21.66 7.08
C ARG A 343 21.88 21.76 6.86
N ARG A 344 21.46 22.44 5.79
CA ARG A 344 20.05 22.56 5.43
C ARG A 344 19.43 21.21 5.11
N TRP A 345 20.18 20.31 4.47
CA TRP A 345 19.69 18.98 4.13
C TRP A 345 19.43 18.13 5.37
N ILE A 346 20.37 18.07 6.32
CA ILE A 346 20.19 17.30 7.55
C ILE A 346 19.08 17.90 8.42
N LEU A 347 18.97 19.23 8.50
CA LEU A 347 17.88 19.89 9.23
C LEU A 347 16.50 19.58 8.62
N ARG A 348 16.38 19.59 7.29
CA ARG A 348 15.14 19.18 6.61
C ARG A 348 14.84 17.69 6.80
N LEU A 349 15.86 16.84 6.82
CA LEU A 349 15.69 15.43 7.14
C LEU A 349 15.06 15.28 8.53
N ILE A 350 15.58 16.00 9.52
CA ILE A 350 15.09 15.95 10.89
C ILE A 350 13.65 16.46 10.99
N ASP A 351 13.35 17.62 10.39
CA ASP A 351 12.00 18.20 10.40
C ASP A 351 10.93 17.25 9.81
N ASP A 352 11.26 16.62 8.68
CA ASP A 352 10.34 15.67 8.02
C ASP A 352 10.28 14.29 8.73
N SER A 353 11.28 13.95 9.57
CA SER A 353 11.36 12.67 10.29
C SER A 353 10.89 12.74 11.76
N LEU A 354 10.68 13.93 12.33
CA LEU A 354 10.16 14.11 13.69
C LEU A 354 8.63 13.98 13.73
N LEU A 355 8.15 12.82 14.19
CA LEU A 355 6.73 12.49 14.10
C LEU A 355 6.16 12.07 15.44
N ASP A 356 6.90 11.21 16.13
CA ASP A 356 6.50 10.60 17.39
C ASP A 356 7.44 10.93 18.54
N VAL A 357 6.93 10.74 19.75
CA VAL A 357 7.70 10.88 21.00
C VAL A 357 8.98 10.03 20.98
N LYS A 358 8.94 8.84 20.36
CA LYS A 358 10.12 7.99 20.19
C LYS A 358 11.18 8.64 19.30
N ASP A 359 10.76 9.38 18.28
CA ASP A 359 11.70 10.06 17.38
C ASP A 359 12.39 11.23 18.09
N TYR A 360 11.68 11.92 19.00
CA TYR A 360 12.30 12.90 19.91
C TYR A 360 13.32 12.27 20.86
N GLN A 361 13.06 11.06 21.36
CA GLN A 361 14.04 10.34 22.18
C GLN A 361 15.28 9.98 21.38
N THR A 362 15.13 9.54 20.12
CA THR A 362 16.25 9.31 19.21
C THR A 362 17.05 10.58 18.97
N LEU A 363 16.39 11.72 18.74
CA LEU A 363 17.07 13.00 18.57
C LEU A 363 17.82 13.42 19.84
N GLY A 364 17.27 13.20 21.03
CA GLY A 364 17.94 13.54 22.30
C GLY A 364 19.14 12.66 22.67
N LYS A 365 19.37 11.56 21.94
CA LYS A 365 20.58 10.72 22.08
C LYS A 365 21.77 11.26 21.27
N VAL A 366 21.51 12.22 20.38
CA VAL A 366 22.51 12.88 19.51
C VAL A 366 22.86 14.23 20.10
#